data_AF-A0A2E7ERG1-F1
#
_entry.id   AF-A0A2E7ERG1-F1
#
_cell.length_a   1.000
_cell.length_b   1.000
_cell.length_c   1.000
_cell.angle_alpha   90.00
_cell.angle_beta   90.00
_cell.angle_gamma   90.00
#
_symmetry.space_group_name_H-M   'P 1'
#
loop_
_entity.id
_entity.type
_entity.pdbx_description
1 polymer ?
#
loop_
_entity_poly.entity_id
_entity_poly.type
_entity_poly.pdbx_seq_one_letter_code
_entity_poly.pdbx_strand_id
1 'polypeptide(L)'
;MMNPGRITLVVFLSLLVYSNVQGQNVTNYAQIPNPFLFLLREPAVHQDLQLSPKQRGELILLNEKYDGVLLAARNSPQKGQQRVAQVFAETRDAVKSLLTAEQQTRLRQIGYRLKGMPFVLLPDAAMEMELSDEQKQQIQQIVDETAKKLDDLNTGTYPGPDAYAKIQADSQRLQREQQKNISALLEDQQKQTIVALIGKPFDLASLGRVAFRAPEIAPGGTWINSEALNLTKLRGKVVALHFFAFG
;
A
#
# COMPACT_ATOMS: atom_id res chain seq x y z
N MET A 1 67.94 -28.81 18.78
CA MET A 1 66.67 -28.51 19.47
C MET A 1 66.36 -27.04 19.22
N MET A 2 65.42 -26.76 18.30
CA MET A 2 65.10 -25.43 17.78
C MET A 2 63.64 -25.06 18.08
N ASN A 3 63.46 -23.74 18.20
CA ASN A 3 62.41 -22.92 18.81
C ASN A 3 61.06 -22.90 18.03
N PRO A 4 60.00 -22.18 18.48
CA PRO A 4 58.65 -22.69 18.66
C PRO A 4 57.70 -22.31 17.51
N GLY A 5 56.60 -23.07 17.40
CA GLY A 5 55.55 -22.89 16.40
C GLY A 5 54.87 -21.54 16.48
N ARG A 6 54.77 -20.88 15.32
CA ARG A 6 53.95 -19.69 15.07
C ARG A 6 52.48 -20.05 15.23
N ILE A 7 51.79 -19.40 16.17
CA ILE A 7 50.33 -19.40 16.25
C ILE A 7 49.83 -18.36 15.25
N THR A 8 49.33 -18.83 14.11
CA THR A 8 48.59 -17.98 13.17
C THR A 8 47.19 -17.75 13.73
N LEU A 9 46.97 -16.59 14.35
CA LEU A 9 45.65 -16.12 14.76
C LEU A 9 44.86 -15.72 13.49
N VAL A 10 44.03 -16.62 12.98
CA VAL A 10 43.05 -16.28 11.94
C VAL A 10 41.90 -15.55 12.61
N VAL A 11 41.94 -14.21 12.54
CA VAL A 11 40.80 -13.36 12.90
C VAL A 11 39.73 -13.55 11.82
N PHE A 12 38.70 -14.35 12.12
CA PHE A 12 37.46 -14.34 11.36
C PHE A 12 36.75 -13.01 11.61
N LEU A 13 36.99 -12.03 10.72
CA LEU A 13 36.21 -10.82 10.65
C LEU A 13 34.86 -11.19 10.03
N SER A 14 33.89 -11.49 10.89
CA SER A 14 32.48 -11.69 10.52
C SER A 14 31.92 -10.38 9.97
N LEU A 15 32.11 -10.14 8.67
CA LEU A 15 31.30 -9.19 7.92
C LEU A 15 29.89 -9.78 7.86
N LEU A 16 29.09 -9.49 8.89
CA LEU A 16 27.63 -9.50 8.78
C LEU A 16 27.28 -8.41 7.77
N VAL A 17 27.31 -8.79 6.50
CA VAL A 17 26.63 -8.07 5.43
C VAL A 17 25.16 -8.13 5.82
N TYR A 18 24.69 -7.09 6.51
CA TYR A 18 23.27 -6.79 6.60
C TYR A 18 22.83 -6.45 5.18
N SER A 19 22.50 -7.49 4.43
CA SER A 19 21.71 -7.36 3.21
C SER A 19 20.37 -6.79 3.65
N ASN A 20 20.25 -5.46 3.69
CA ASN A 20 18.97 -4.77 3.72
C ASN A 20 18.33 -4.96 2.33
N VAL A 21 18.02 -6.20 1.97
CA VAL A 21 16.99 -6.46 0.96
C VAL A 21 15.69 -6.13 1.67
N GLN A 22 15.37 -4.84 1.64
CA GLN A 22 14.13 -4.28 2.14
C GLN A 22 13.02 -4.76 1.20
N GLY A 23 12.49 -5.96 1.44
CA GLY A 23 11.40 -6.50 0.66
C GLY A 23 10.19 -5.58 0.78
N GLN A 24 9.77 -5.00 -0.34
CA GLN A 24 8.45 -4.38 -0.43
C GLN A 24 7.41 -5.50 -0.45
N ASN A 25 6.52 -5.51 0.53
CA ASN A 25 5.42 -6.47 0.66
C ASN A 25 4.20 -6.07 -0.16
N VAL A 26 4.07 -4.78 -0.50
CA VAL A 26 3.04 -4.27 -1.40
C VAL A 26 3.70 -3.43 -2.47
N THR A 27 3.40 -3.76 -3.72
CA THR A 27 3.83 -3.03 -4.92
C THR A 27 2.61 -2.43 -5.62
N ASN A 28 2.86 -1.49 -6.54
CA ASN A 28 1.82 -0.93 -7.43
C ASN A 28 0.63 -0.27 -6.72
N TYR A 29 0.89 0.53 -5.68
CA TYR A 29 -0.15 1.30 -4.97
C TYR A 29 -1.12 2.08 -5.88
N ALA A 30 -0.62 2.61 -6.99
CA ALA A 30 -1.42 3.37 -7.96
C ALA A 30 -2.52 2.54 -8.64
N GLN A 31 -2.36 1.20 -8.71
CA GLN A 31 -3.35 0.29 -9.29
C GLN A 31 -4.38 -0.20 -8.26
N ILE A 32 -4.13 0.02 -6.96
CA ILE A 32 -5.08 -0.35 -5.91
C ILE A 32 -6.24 0.65 -5.97
N PRO A 33 -7.50 0.21 -6.22
CA PRO A 33 -8.63 1.13 -6.40
C PRO A 33 -8.82 2.11 -5.23
N ASN A 34 -8.49 1.65 -4.02
CA ASN A 34 -8.46 2.49 -2.83
C ASN A 34 -7.31 2.07 -1.89
N PRO A 35 -6.15 2.76 -1.90
CA PRO A 35 -5.00 2.38 -1.10
C PRO A 35 -5.11 2.78 0.38
N PHE A 36 -6.22 3.41 0.80
CA PHE A 36 -6.35 4.01 2.15
C PHE A 36 -6.01 3.04 3.29
N LEU A 37 -6.53 1.81 3.28
CA LEU A 37 -6.22 0.83 4.34
C LEU A 37 -4.73 0.46 4.37
N PHE A 38 -4.06 0.42 3.21
CA PHE A 38 -2.62 0.15 3.15
C PHE A 38 -1.81 1.35 3.65
N LEU A 39 -2.18 2.58 3.30
CA LEU A 39 -1.48 3.78 3.78
C LEU A 39 -1.51 3.92 5.29
N LEU A 40 -2.59 3.49 5.93
CA LEU A 40 -2.69 3.44 7.39
C LEU A 40 -1.73 2.42 8.04
N ARG A 41 -1.07 1.57 7.27
CA ARG A 41 -0.07 0.59 7.73
C ARG A 41 1.35 0.98 7.36
N GLU A 42 1.53 2.03 6.57
CA GLU A 42 2.83 2.39 6.01
C GLU A 42 3.69 3.17 7.01
N PRO A 43 4.88 2.67 7.39
CA PRO A 43 5.76 3.38 8.31
C PRO A 43 6.17 4.77 7.80
N ALA A 44 6.38 4.91 6.48
CA ALA A 44 6.70 6.19 5.86
C ALA A 44 5.54 7.20 5.98
N VAL A 45 4.30 6.73 5.86
CA VAL A 45 3.11 7.57 6.07
C VAL A 45 3.01 7.95 7.54
N HIS A 46 3.21 7.02 8.48
CA HIS A 46 3.19 7.33 9.92
C HIS A 46 4.23 8.39 10.30
N GLN A 47 5.42 8.31 9.70
CA GLN A 47 6.50 9.28 9.90
C GLN A 47 6.14 10.66 9.33
N ASP A 48 5.62 10.72 8.10
CA ASP A 48 5.27 12.00 7.47
C ASP A 48 4.04 12.68 8.12
N LEU A 49 3.10 11.88 8.66
CA LEU A 49 2.01 12.35 9.50
C LEU A 49 2.45 12.70 10.93
N GLN A 50 3.70 12.42 11.30
CA GLN A 50 4.25 12.67 12.63
C GLN A 50 3.39 12.05 13.74
N LEU A 51 2.91 10.82 13.53
CA LEU A 51 2.03 10.18 14.49
C LEU A 51 2.72 10.02 15.86
N SER A 52 2.02 10.44 16.91
CA SER A 52 2.48 10.22 18.28
C SER A 52 2.60 8.72 18.59
N PRO A 53 3.39 8.31 19.59
CA PRO A 53 3.46 6.90 20.01
C PRO A 53 2.09 6.32 20.34
N LYS A 54 1.22 7.10 20.99
CA LYS A 54 -0.16 6.71 21.30
C LYS A 54 -0.97 6.47 20.02
N GLN A 55 -0.97 7.42 19.08
CA GLN A 55 -1.70 7.29 17.82
C GLN A 55 -1.22 6.08 17.00
N ARG A 56 0.10 5.84 16.97
CA ARG A 56 0.66 4.64 16.31
C ARG A 56 0.15 3.35 16.95
N GLY A 57 0.16 3.27 18.28
CA GLY A 57 -0.36 2.10 18.99
C GLY A 57 -1.84 1.85 18.70
N GLU A 58 -2.67 2.88 18.77
CA GLU A 58 -4.10 2.79 18.49
C GLU A 58 -4.37 2.42 17.01
N LEU A 59 -3.59 2.97 16.07
CA LEU A 59 -3.71 2.64 14.66
C LEU A 59 -3.29 1.20 14.36
N ILE A 60 -2.24 0.69 15.02
CA ILE A 60 -1.82 -0.71 14.92
C ILE A 60 -2.96 -1.62 15.40
N LEU A 61 -3.52 -1.36 16.59
CA LEU A 61 -4.63 -2.15 17.12
C LEU A 61 -5.86 -2.13 16.21
N LEU A 62 -6.18 -0.96 15.64
CA LEU A 62 -7.25 -0.82 14.66
C LEU A 62 -6.99 -1.67 13.41
N ASN A 63 -5.77 -1.64 12.87
CA ASN A 63 -5.41 -2.43 11.70
C ASN A 63 -5.48 -3.94 12.00
N GLU A 64 -4.91 -4.37 13.13
CA GLU A 64 -4.90 -5.78 13.56
C GLU A 64 -6.32 -6.36 13.74
N LYS A 65 -7.27 -5.54 14.22
CA LYS A 65 -8.69 -5.93 14.35
C LYS A 65 -9.28 -6.42 13.01
N TYR A 66 -8.85 -5.84 11.89
CA TYR A 66 -9.44 -6.11 10.58
C TYR A 66 -8.60 -7.03 9.69
N ASP A 67 -7.33 -7.29 10.01
CA ASP A 67 -6.45 -8.11 9.15
C ASP A 67 -7.03 -9.50 8.89
N GLY A 68 -7.58 -10.17 9.91
CA GLY A 68 -8.24 -11.48 9.75
C GLY A 68 -9.50 -11.41 8.89
N VAL A 69 -10.29 -10.34 9.03
CA VAL A 69 -11.52 -10.13 8.24
C VAL A 69 -11.17 -9.92 6.76
N LEU A 70 -10.16 -9.09 6.48
CA LEU A 70 -9.67 -8.82 5.13
C LEU A 70 -9.05 -10.06 4.48
N LEU A 71 -8.35 -10.89 5.25
CA LEU A 71 -7.83 -12.16 4.76
C LEU A 71 -8.98 -13.12 4.39
N ALA A 72 -9.96 -13.28 5.28
CA ALA A 72 -11.10 -14.17 5.06
C ALA A 72 -12.02 -13.69 3.91
N ALA A 73 -12.08 -12.39 3.63
CA ALA A 73 -12.86 -11.82 2.53
C ALA A 73 -12.40 -12.34 1.15
N ARG A 74 -11.14 -12.78 1.02
CA ARG A 74 -10.61 -13.35 -0.23
C ARG A 74 -11.29 -14.65 -0.66
N ASN A 75 -11.83 -15.41 0.28
CA ASN A 75 -12.41 -16.73 0.03
C ASN A 75 -13.89 -16.67 -0.43
N SER A 76 -14.49 -15.47 -0.54
CA SER A 76 -15.90 -15.33 -0.90
C SER A 76 -16.14 -13.97 -1.56
N PRO A 77 -16.15 -13.85 -2.90
CA PRO A 77 -16.17 -12.56 -3.58
C PRO A 77 -17.32 -11.63 -3.16
N GLN A 78 -18.57 -12.12 -3.13
CA GLN A 78 -19.75 -11.30 -2.81
C GLN A 78 -19.80 -10.86 -1.33
N LYS A 79 -19.67 -11.81 -0.40
CA LYS A 79 -19.63 -11.52 1.04
C LYS A 79 -18.37 -10.75 1.44
N GLY A 80 -17.27 -10.99 0.73
CA GLY A 80 -16.00 -10.32 0.89
C GLY A 80 -16.07 -8.85 0.54
N GLN A 81 -16.71 -8.49 -0.57
CA GLN A 81 -16.90 -7.09 -0.96
C GLN A 81 -17.67 -6.29 0.10
N GLN A 82 -18.75 -6.84 0.64
CA GLN A 82 -19.52 -6.21 1.72
C GLN A 82 -18.68 -6.04 2.99
N ARG A 83 -17.94 -7.07 3.40
CA ARG A 83 -17.04 -7.00 4.56
C ARG A 83 -15.94 -5.96 4.38
N VAL A 84 -15.32 -5.91 3.20
CA VAL A 84 -14.29 -4.91 2.88
C VAL A 84 -14.88 -3.51 2.97
N ALA A 85 -16.05 -3.27 2.37
CA ALA A 85 -16.74 -1.98 2.44
C ALA A 85 -17.03 -1.56 3.90
N GLN A 86 -17.49 -2.49 4.74
CA GLN A 86 -17.70 -2.25 6.16
C GLN A 86 -16.39 -1.88 6.88
N VAL A 87 -15.30 -2.64 6.64
CA VAL A 87 -13.98 -2.33 7.21
C VAL A 87 -13.52 -0.92 6.81
N PHE A 88 -13.71 -0.53 5.54
CA PHE A 88 -13.39 0.83 5.09
C PHE A 88 -14.19 1.90 5.83
N ALA A 89 -15.50 1.72 5.99
CA ALA A 89 -16.37 2.67 6.69
C ALA A 89 -15.95 2.82 8.17
N GLU A 90 -15.85 1.71 8.89
CA GLU A 90 -15.46 1.70 10.31
C GLU A 90 -14.06 2.28 10.52
N THR A 91 -13.11 1.95 9.64
CA THR A 91 -11.74 2.49 9.73
C THR A 91 -11.72 3.99 9.48
N ARG A 92 -12.48 4.50 8.51
CA ARG A 92 -12.57 5.94 8.25
C ARG A 92 -13.13 6.68 9.46
N ASP A 93 -14.16 6.16 10.09
CA ASP A 93 -14.75 6.81 11.26
C ASP A 93 -13.82 6.77 12.48
N ALA A 94 -13.13 5.64 12.71
CA ALA A 94 -12.12 5.56 13.76
C ALA A 94 -10.95 6.54 13.52
N VAL A 95 -10.49 6.67 12.27
CA VAL A 95 -9.40 7.57 11.90
C VAL A 95 -9.75 9.04 12.13
N LYS A 96 -11.03 9.45 11.97
CA LYS A 96 -11.46 10.83 12.24
C LYS A 96 -11.22 11.25 13.68
N SER A 97 -11.42 10.34 14.63
CA SER A 97 -11.21 10.59 16.06
C SER A 97 -9.74 10.41 16.48
N LEU A 98 -9.01 9.58 15.76
CA LEU A 98 -7.62 9.23 16.07
C LEU A 98 -6.61 10.26 15.56
N LEU A 99 -6.85 10.81 14.37
CA LEU A 99 -5.94 11.74 13.69
C LEU A 99 -6.43 13.17 13.83
N THR A 100 -5.51 14.12 13.95
CA THR A 100 -5.84 15.55 13.89
C THR A 100 -6.36 15.93 12.50
N ALA A 101 -7.06 17.06 12.38
CA ALA A 101 -7.53 17.56 11.09
C ALA A 101 -6.38 17.71 10.07
N GLU A 102 -5.22 18.22 10.52
CA GLU A 102 -4.01 18.37 9.71
C GLU A 102 -3.47 17.01 9.23
N GLN A 103 -3.44 15.99 10.10
CA GLN A 103 -3.03 14.63 9.74
C GLN A 103 -4.00 13.98 8.76
N GLN A 104 -5.31 14.21 8.92
CA GLN A 104 -6.32 13.72 7.97
C GLN A 104 -6.18 14.36 6.60
N THR A 105 -5.98 15.68 6.55
CA THR A 105 -5.69 16.42 5.31
C THR A 105 -4.41 15.89 4.67
N ARG A 106 -3.36 15.68 5.46
CA ARG A 106 -2.09 15.19 4.94
C ARG A 106 -2.19 13.75 4.40
N LEU A 107 -2.93 12.88 5.08
CA LEU A 107 -3.18 11.52 4.59
C LEU A 107 -3.93 11.54 3.25
N ARG A 108 -4.90 12.44 3.10
CA ARG A 108 -5.63 12.65 1.84
C ARG A 108 -4.70 13.13 0.72
N GLN A 109 -3.84 14.11 1.00
CA GLN A 109 -2.81 14.60 0.06
C GLN A 109 -1.91 13.47 -0.44
N ILE A 110 -1.45 12.58 0.44
CA ILE A 110 -0.67 11.39 0.06
C ILE A 110 -1.50 10.48 -0.85
N GLY A 111 -2.77 10.24 -0.51
CA GLY A 111 -3.70 9.48 -1.34
C GLY A 111 -3.88 10.07 -2.75
N TYR A 112 -4.02 11.40 -2.87
CA TYR A 112 -4.11 12.08 -4.15
C TYR A 112 -2.82 11.97 -4.97
N ARG A 113 -1.66 12.12 -4.33
CA ARG A 113 -0.35 11.91 -4.97
C ARG A 113 -0.22 10.50 -5.53
N LEU A 114 -0.69 9.48 -4.81
CA LEU A 114 -0.67 8.09 -5.27
C LEU A 114 -1.60 7.82 -6.44
N LYS A 115 -2.77 8.42 -6.44
CA LYS A 115 -3.73 8.27 -7.55
C LYS A 115 -3.25 8.97 -8.81
N GLY A 116 -2.33 9.94 -8.69
CA GLY A 116 -1.90 10.79 -9.80
C GLY A 116 -3.03 11.67 -10.30
N MET A 117 -2.92 12.21 -11.51
CA MET A 117 -3.89 13.18 -12.06
C MET A 117 -5.37 12.73 -12.04
N PRO A 118 -5.72 11.42 -12.14
CA PRO A 118 -7.09 10.95 -11.94
C PRO A 118 -7.70 11.27 -10.56
N PHE A 119 -6.93 11.78 -9.58
CA PHE A 119 -7.46 12.17 -8.28
C PHE A 119 -8.52 13.27 -8.37
N VAL A 120 -8.50 14.12 -9.39
CA VAL A 120 -9.45 15.24 -9.56
C VAL A 120 -10.89 14.77 -9.77
N LEU A 121 -11.08 13.50 -10.16
CA LEU A 121 -12.40 12.87 -10.28
C LEU A 121 -12.93 12.32 -8.95
N LEU A 122 -12.14 12.35 -7.87
CA LEU A 122 -12.66 11.94 -6.56
C LEU A 122 -13.69 12.96 -6.08
N PRO A 123 -14.82 12.54 -5.47
CA PRO A 123 -15.94 13.44 -5.16
C PRO A 123 -15.52 14.73 -4.44
N ASP A 124 -14.72 14.61 -3.38
CA ASP A 124 -14.24 15.76 -2.61
C ASP A 124 -13.36 16.70 -3.44
N ALA A 125 -12.47 16.15 -4.28
CA ALA A 125 -11.57 16.94 -5.12
C ALA A 125 -12.33 17.62 -6.27
N ALA A 126 -13.25 16.89 -6.92
CA ALA A 126 -14.09 17.42 -7.98
C ALA A 126 -14.99 18.56 -7.48
N MET A 127 -15.51 18.44 -6.26
CA MET A 127 -16.30 19.47 -5.60
C MET A 127 -15.45 20.69 -5.25
N GLU A 128 -14.26 20.52 -4.65
CA GLU A 128 -13.36 21.63 -4.30
C GLU A 128 -12.77 22.34 -5.52
N MET A 129 -12.62 21.62 -6.63
CA MET A 129 -12.21 22.18 -7.93
C MET A 129 -13.37 22.72 -8.77
N GLU A 130 -14.61 22.59 -8.27
CA GLU A 130 -15.83 23.03 -8.98
C GLU A 130 -15.88 22.51 -10.43
N LEU A 131 -15.49 21.25 -10.65
CA LEU A 131 -15.47 20.68 -11.99
C LEU A 131 -16.89 20.64 -12.58
N SER A 132 -17.03 21.13 -13.81
CA SER A 132 -18.28 20.97 -14.57
C SER A 132 -18.53 19.50 -14.92
N ASP A 133 -19.77 19.14 -15.23
CA ASP A 133 -20.10 17.77 -15.61
C ASP A 133 -19.46 17.38 -16.94
N GLU A 134 -19.32 18.34 -17.87
CA GLU A 134 -18.57 18.16 -19.12
C GLU A 134 -17.09 17.91 -18.84
N GLN A 135 -16.46 18.68 -17.95
CA GLN A 135 -15.07 18.45 -17.56
C GLN A 135 -14.89 17.07 -16.92
N LYS A 136 -15.77 16.68 -16.00
CA LYS A 136 -15.74 15.34 -15.37
C LYS A 136 -15.84 14.24 -16.43
N GLN A 137 -16.76 14.37 -17.39
CA GLN A 137 -16.94 13.38 -18.45
C GLN A 137 -15.70 13.27 -19.35
N GLN A 138 -15.13 14.39 -19.79
CA GLN A 138 -13.93 14.40 -20.63
C GLN A 138 -12.70 13.85 -19.89
N ILE A 139 -12.52 14.23 -18.63
CA ILE A 139 -11.44 13.71 -17.79
C ILE A 139 -11.64 12.20 -17.57
N GLN A 140 -12.85 11.74 -17.29
CA GLN A 140 -13.16 10.31 -17.12
C GLN A 140 -12.82 9.52 -18.39
N GLN A 141 -13.17 10.02 -19.58
CA GLN A 141 -12.80 9.39 -20.84
C GLN A 141 -11.27 9.26 -21.00
N ILE A 142 -10.51 10.33 -20.71
CA ILE A 142 -9.04 10.30 -20.75
C ILE A 142 -8.49 9.25 -19.77
N VAL A 143 -9.08 9.14 -18.58
CA VAL A 143 -8.69 8.16 -17.56
C VAL A 143 -8.93 6.74 -18.03
N ASP A 144 -10.13 6.45 -18.55
CA ASP A 144 -10.51 5.11 -19.02
C ASP A 144 -9.70 4.65 -20.23
N GLU A 145 -9.46 5.54 -21.19
CA GLU A 145 -8.61 5.25 -22.35
C GLU A 145 -7.17 4.95 -21.94
N THR A 146 -6.65 5.68 -20.96
CA THR A 146 -5.29 5.43 -20.42
C THR A 146 -5.25 4.12 -19.65
N ALA A 147 -6.26 3.84 -18.82
CA ALA A 147 -6.36 2.60 -18.05
C ALA A 147 -6.38 1.38 -18.98
N LYS A 148 -7.16 1.44 -20.07
CA LYS A 148 -7.19 0.39 -21.09
C LYS A 148 -5.81 0.16 -21.72
N LYS A 149 -5.11 1.23 -22.13
CA LYS A 149 -3.74 1.12 -22.68
C LYS A 149 -2.77 0.52 -21.67
N LEU A 150 -2.87 0.88 -20.39
CA LEU A 150 -2.04 0.31 -19.33
C LEU A 150 -2.35 -1.18 -19.10
N ASP A 151 -3.61 -1.59 -19.21
CA ASP A 151 -4.00 -3.00 -19.12
C ASP A 151 -3.45 -3.82 -20.31
N ASP A 152 -3.56 -3.28 -21.53
CA ASP A 152 -2.99 -3.88 -22.75
C ASP A 152 -1.45 -4.05 -22.62
N LEU A 153 -0.75 -3.07 -22.03
CA LEU A 153 0.68 -3.16 -21.75
C LEU A 153 1.04 -4.24 -20.72
N ASN A 154 0.17 -4.51 -19.74
CA ASN A 154 0.44 -5.50 -18.69
C ASN A 154 0.05 -6.92 -19.11
N THR A 155 -0.91 -7.06 -20.01
CA THR A 155 -1.40 -8.35 -20.53
C THR A 155 -0.68 -8.80 -21.80
N GLY A 156 0.05 -7.90 -22.47
CA GLY A 156 0.84 -8.21 -23.65
C GLY A 156 2.02 -9.15 -23.37
N THR A 157 2.34 -10.03 -24.32
CA THR A 157 3.55 -10.88 -24.27
C THR A 157 4.76 -10.06 -24.70
N TYR A 158 5.63 -9.70 -23.76
CA TYR A 158 6.91 -9.04 -24.06
C TYR A 158 8.05 -10.04 -23.99
N PRO A 159 8.62 -10.46 -25.13
CA PRO A 159 9.79 -11.33 -25.12
C PRO A 159 11.05 -10.54 -24.76
N GLY A 160 11.92 -11.15 -23.97
CA GLY A 160 13.29 -10.70 -23.75
C GLY A 160 13.56 -10.05 -22.37
N PRO A 161 14.84 -9.91 -22.01
CA PRO A 161 15.28 -9.43 -20.69
C PRO A 161 14.88 -7.97 -20.39
N ASP A 162 14.61 -7.16 -21.42
CA ASP A 162 14.27 -5.74 -21.28
C ASP A 162 12.76 -5.46 -21.19
N ALA A 163 11.93 -6.51 -21.23
CA ALA A 163 10.47 -6.41 -21.22
C ALA A 163 9.95 -5.51 -20.09
N TYR A 164 10.44 -5.72 -18.87
CA TYR A 164 10.01 -4.98 -17.70
C TYR A 164 10.37 -3.48 -17.78
N ALA A 165 11.60 -3.16 -18.18
CA ALA A 165 12.05 -1.78 -18.31
C ALA A 165 11.23 -1.01 -19.37
N LYS A 166 10.89 -1.68 -20.47
CA LYS A 166 10.05 -1.12 -21.52
C LYS A 166 8.62 -0.87 -21.05
N ILE A 167 7.98 -1.83 -20.38
CA ILE A 167 6.64 -1.68 -19.81
C ILE A 167 6.59 -0.51 -18.82
N GLN A 168 7.61 -0.37 -17.97
CA GLN A 168 7.72 0.76 -17.04
C GLN A 168 7.84 2.10 -17.77
N ALA A 169 8.72 2.19 -18.78
CA ALA A 169 8.90 3.42 -19.57
C ALA A 169 7.62 3.81 -20.32
N ASP A 170 6.93 2.86 -20.94
CA ASP A 170 5.67 3.09 -21.65
C ASP A 170 4.54 3.47 -20.68
N SER A 171 4.46 2.84 -19.51
CA SER A 171 3.50 3.21 -18.46
C SER A 171 3.70 4.64 -17.99
N GLN A 172 4.94 5.06 -17.73
CA GLN A 172 5.25 6.44 -17.36
C GLN A 172 4.91 7.44 -18.47
N ARG A 173 5.14 7.07 -19.74
CA ARG A 173 4.77 7.90 -20.87
C ARG A 173 3.26 8.11 -20.95
N LEU A 174 2.47 7.04 -20.85
CA LEU A 174 1.01 7.11 -20.83
C LEU A 174 0.48 7.97 -19.67
N GLN A 175 1.05 7.83 -18.48
CA GLN A 175 0.68 8.65 -17.33
C GLN A 175 1.00 10.15 -17.54
N ARG A 176 2.15 10.47 -18.15
CA ARG A 176 2.50 11.86 -18.50
C ARG A 176 1.56 12.45 -19.55
N GLU A 177 1.21 11.67 -20.57
CA GLU A 177 0.24 12.07 -21.60
C GLU A 177 -1.14 12.31 -20.99
N GLN A 178 -1.61 11.41 -20.12
CA GLN A 178 -2.84 11.57 -19.36
C GLN A 178 -2.82 12.86 -18.53
N GLN A 179 -1.74 13.10 -17.77
CA GLN A 179 -1.60 14.31 -16.96
C GLN A 179 -1.66 15.58 -17.81
N LYS A 180 -0.97 15.60 -18.95
CA LYS A 180 -0.99 16.73 -19.89
C LYS A 180 -2.39 16.98 -20.43
N ASN A 181 -3.09 15.93 -20.86
CA ASN A 181 -4.42 16.04 -21.45
C ASN A 181 -5.45 16.51 -20.43
N ILE A 182 -5.42 15.99 -19.20
CA ILE A 182 -6.28 16.47 -18.10
C ILE A 182 -5.97 17.93 -17.80
N SER A 183 -4.69 18.31 -17.67
CA SER A 183 -4.30 19.69 -17.36
C SER A 183 -4.75 20.71 -18.41
N ALA A 184 -4.91 20.29 -19.67
CA ALA A 184 -5.40 21.15 -20.74
C ALA A 184 -6.92 21.43 -20.67
N LEU A 185 -7.68 20.60 -19.95
CA LEU A 185 -9.12 20.80 -19.73
C LEU A 185 -9.44 21.68 -18.51
N LEU A 186 -8.42 22.02 -17.72
CA LEU A 186 -8.58 22.74 -16.48
C LEU A 186 -8.27 24.22 -16.65
N GLU A 187 -9.05 25.04 -15.95
CA GLU A 187 -8.82 26.47 -15.82
C GLU A 187 -7.62 26.74 -14.89
N ASP A 188 -7.05 27.94 -14.98
CA ASP A 188 -5.89 28.30 -14.18
C ASP A 188 -6.18 28.30 -12.68
N GLN A 189 -7.40 28.66 -12.28
CA GLN A 189 -7.84 28.56 -10.89
C GLN A 189 -7.87 27.10 -10.42
N GLN A 190 -8.39 26.19 -11.23
CA GLN A 190 -8.44 24.75 -10.93
C GLN A 190 -7.03 24.15 -10.82
N LYS A 191 -6.09 24.59 -11.66
CA LYS A 191 -4.66 24.20 -11.56
C LYS A 191 -4.03 24.67 -10.25
N GLN A 192 -4.38 25.85 -9.75
CA GLN A 192 -3.93 26.31 -8.43
C GLN A 192 -4.54 25.48 -7.31
N THR A 193 -5.83 25.13 -7.39
CA THR A 193 -6.50 24.24 -6.43
C THR A 193 -5.82 22.88 -6.36
N ILE A 194 -5.38 22.32 -7.49
CA ILE A 194 -4.61 21.06 -7.52
C ILE A 194 -3.37 21.14 -6.62
N VAL A 195 -2.63 22.24 -6.66
CA VAL A 195 -1.40 22.40 -5.84
C VAL A 195 -1.73 22.34 -4.35
N ALA A 196 -2.82 22.99 -3.93
CA ALA A 196 -3.29 22.95 -2.55
C ALA A 196 -3.75 21.53 -2.14
N LEU A 197 -4.54 20.88 -3.00
CA LEU A 197 -5.08 19.53 -2.77
C LEU A 197 -3.99 18.47 -2.68
N ILE A 198 -2.92 18.58 -3.47
CA ILE A 198 -1.80 17.64 -3.49
C ILE A 198 -0.81 17.90 -2.34
N GLY A 199 -0.72 19.15 -1.86
CA GLY A 199 0.12 19.57 -0.74
C GLY A 199 1.62 19.37 -0.96
N LYS A 200 2.39 19.27 0.13
CA LYS A 200 3.86 19.10 0.09
C LYS A 200 4.27 17.76 -0.57
N PRO A 201 5.46 17.64 -1.19
CA PRO A 201 5.98 16.37 -1.71
C PRO A 201 5.93 15.21 -0.71
N PHE A 202 5.86 13.98 -1.22
CA PHE A 202 5.98 12.74 -0.46
C PHE A 202 6.75 11.74 -1.30
N ASP A 203 7.73 11.06 -0.71
CA ASP A 203 8.53 10.04 -1.41
C ASP A 203 7.74 8.73 -1.53
N LEU A 204 7.13 8.51 -2.71
CA LEU A 204 6.34 7.30 -2.97
C LEU A 204 7.21 6.03 -3.03
N ALA A 205 8.52 6.15 -3.28
CA ALA A 205 9.42 4.99 -3.30
C ALA A 205 9.68 4.42 -1.90
N SER A 206 9.40 5.20 -0.85
CA SER A 206 9.51 4.76 0.55
C SER A 206 8.37 3.82 0.99
N LEU A 207 7.33 3.66 0.17
CA LEU A 207 6.20 2.78 0.43
C LEU A 207 6.54 1.30 0.15
N GLY A 208 5.60 0.43 0.50
CA GLY A 208 5.64 -1.01 0.32
C GLY A 208 5.98 -1.78 1.59
N ARG A 209 6.11 -1.14 2.74
CA ARG A 209 6.57 -1.78 3.99
C ARG A 209 5.44 -2.05 4.97
N VAL A 210 4.29 -2.48 4.44
CA VAL A 210 3.15 -2.85 5.28
C VAL A 210 3.38 -4.19 5.97
N ALA A 211 2.89 -4.28 7.20
CA ALA A 211 2.80 -5.52 7.95
C ALA A 211 1.33 -5.86 8.18
N PHE A 212 0.99 -7.13 7.99
CA PHE A 212 -0.32 -7.69 8.35
C PHE A 212 -0.11 -8.69 9.46
N ARG A 213 -1.00 -8.65 10.46
CA ARG A 213 -1.02 -9.66 11.51
C ARG A 213 -1.81 -10.87 11.02
N ALA A 214 -1.19 -12.04 11.10
CA ALA A 214 -1.90 -13.29 10.87
C ALA A 214 -3.04 -13.44 11.90
N PRO A 215 -4.24 -13.88 11.48
CA PRO A 215 -5.31 -14.16 12.42
C PRO A 215 -4.88 -15.24 13.42
N GLU A 216 -5.44 -15.19 14.62
CA GLU A 216 -5.20 -16.21 15.63
C GLU A 216 -5.62 -17.60 15.13
N ILE A 217 -4.94 -18.64 15.61
CA ILE A 217 -5.34 -20.00 15.25
C ILE A 217 -6.66 -20.31 15.95
N ALA A 218 -7.72 -20.53 15.16
CA ALA A 218 -9.04 -20.82 15.71
C ALA A 218 -8.98 -22.13 16.54
N PRO A 219 -9.61 -22.19 17.72
CA PRO A 219 -9.66 -23.41 18.52
C PRO A 219 -10.58 -24.51 17.93
N GLY A 220 -11.02 -24.38 16.67
CA GLY A 220 -11.96 -25.29 16.03
C GLY A 220 -11.25 -26.29 15.12
N GLY A 221 -11.64 -27.57 15.23
CA GLY A 221 -11.12 -28.67 14.41
C GLY A 221 -10.25 -29.64 15.21
N THR A 222 -9.94 -30.78 14.59
CA THR A 222 -9.06 -31.79 15.18
C THR A 222 -7.61 -31.34 15.03
N TRP A 223 -6.93 -31.11 16.14
CA TRP A 223 -5.48 -30.87 16.14
C TRP A 223 -4.75 -32.20 15.99
N ILE A 224 -3.85 -32.27 15.01
CA ILE A 224 -3.02 -33.45 14.76
C ILE A 224 -1.65 -33.18 15.40
N ASN A 225 -1.13 -34.14 16.16
CA ASN A 225 0.20 -34.11 16.79
C ASN A 225 0.44 -32.98 17.82
N SER A 226 -0.60 -32.26 18.26
CA SER A 226 -0.49 -31.24 19.31
C SER A 226 -1.84 -30.92 19.95
N GLU A 227 -1.81 -30.32 21.14
CA GLU A 227 -2.96 -29.61 21.70
C GLU A 227 -3.14 -28.25 21.02
N ALA A 228 -4.26 -27.58 21.28
CA ALA A 228 -4.53 -26.26 20.71
C ALA A 228 -3.44 -25.23 21.07
N LEU A 229 -2.89 -24.60 20.02
CA LEU A 229 -1.85 -23.58 20.12
C LEU A 229 -2.40 -22.18 19.86
N ASN A 230 -1.71 -21.18 20.38
CA ASN A 230 -1.96 -19.76 20.10
C ASN A 230 -0.66 -19.14 19.57
N LEU A 231 -0.75 -18.26 18.58
CA LEU A 231 0.39 -17.59 17.93
C LEU A 231 1.31 -16.87 18.92
N THR A 232 0.76 -16.31 20.00
CA THR A 232 1.51 -15.69 21.09
C THR A 232 2.45 -16.68 21.78
N LYS A 233 2.02 -17.94 21.99
CA LYS A 233 2.86 -19.02 22.56
C LYS A 233 3.93 -19.55 21.60
N LEU A 234 3.79 -19.19 20.32
CA LEU A 234 4.67 -19.61 19.22
C LEU A 234 5.66 -18.52 18.79
N ARG A 235 5.62 -17.33 19.40
CA ARG A 235 6.56 -16.25 19.10
C ARG A 235 8.01 -16.72 19.29
N GLY A 236 8.85 -16.45 18.29
CA GLY A 236 10.27 -16.85 18.28
C GLY A 236 10.51 -18.31 17.92
N LYS A 237 9.47 -19.08 17.59
CA LYS A 237 9.57 -20.46 17.12
C LYS A 237 9.29 -20.54 15.63
N VAL A 238 10.01 -21.41 14.93
CA VAL A 238 9.64 -21.81 13.56
C VAL A 238 8.60 -22.90 13.66
N VAL A 239 7.40 -22.65 13.14
CA VAL A 239 6.27 -23.58 13.19
C VAL A 239 5.77 -23.83 11.77
N ALA A 240 5.69 -25.09 11.38
CA ALA A 240 5.02 -25.48 10.14
C ALA A 240 3.52 -25.66 10.42
N LEU A 241 2.69 -24.75 9.91
CA LEU A 241 1.24 -24.85 10.01
C LEU A 241 0.69 -25.42 8.70
N HIS A 242 0.17 -26.65 8.74
CA HIS A 242 -0.58 -27.21 7.64
C HIS A 242 -2.06 -26.88 7.85
N PHE A 243 -2.63 -26.07 6.97
CA PHE A 243 -4.06 -25.76 6.99
C PHE A 243 -4.66 -25.99 5.60
N PHE A 244 -5.91 -26.44 5.57
CA PHE A 244 -6.68 -26.55 4.34
C PHE A 244 -7.52 -25.27 4.18
N ALA A 245 -7.21 -24.48 3.15
CA ALA A 245 -8.10 -23.43 2.69
C ALA A 245 -8.88 -23.96 1.49
N PHE A 246 -10.20 -24.06 1.62
CA PHE A 246 -11.07 -24.23 0.46
C PHE A 246 -11.24 -22.84 -0.18
N GLY A 247 -10.77 -22.71 -1.42
CA GLY A 247 -10.96 -21.53 -2.26
C GLY A 247 -12.20 -21.66 -3.13
#